data_AF-A0A511H8Q8-F1
#
_entry.id   AF-A0A511H8Q8-F1
#
_cell.length_a   1.000
_cell.length_b   1.000
_cell.length_c   1.000
_cell.angle_alpha   90.00
_cell.angle_beta   90.00
_cell.angle_gamma   90.00
#
_symmetry.space_group_name_H-M   'P 1'
#
loop_
_entity.id
_entity.type
_entity.pdbx_description
1 polymer ?
#
loop_
_entity_poly.entity_id
_entity_poly.type
_entity_poly.pdbx_seq_one_letter_code
_entity_poly.pdbx_strand_id
1 'polypeptide(L)'
;MVQRPTTRRRQGGFTLLVAMGVVTMVTLAVLLSYGVVSREAEVQGDGRRYKEAYFAAEAGLAEGREAMRIRLGNLQSYSSALAAMPQVNEPGLPAGGDRPYLEVLQGPGGVGGWNSLAIDESDLAPTERQSPSGDAYAAFPLQTNVRYRVFVRDDEDATASGLDDDNGQVWLIAVGEVVGRDGSRPTRAVIQALISNENAPAVTSPGPTQEGGGPAGTFDGSGTVTDVGNEVDITPAP
;
A
#
# COMPACT_ATOMS: atom_id res chain seq x y z
N MET A 1 21.43 87.17 43.23
CA MET A 1 20.34 86.33 42.67
C MET A 1 20.83 84.90 42.63
N VAL A 2 20.21 83.99 43.38
CA VAL A 2 20.64 82.58 43.50
C VAL A 2 19.92 81.76 42.42
N GLN A 3 20.66 81.20 41.47
CA GLN A 3 20.13 80.28 40.45
C GLN A 3 19.77 78.95 41.11
N ARG A 4 18.48 78.58 41.10
CA ARG A 4 18.03 77.23 41.47
C ARG A 4 18.19 76.30 40.27
N PRO A 5 18.84 75.13 40.40
CA PRO A 5 18.84 74.13 39.35
C PRO A 5 17.45 73.49 39.27
N THR A 6 16.79 73.58 38.11
CA THR A 6 15.60 72.80 37.81
C THR A 6 15.99 71.35 37.57
N THR A 7 15.63 70.47 38.49
CA THR A 7 15.74 69.01 38.30
C THR A 7 14.84 68.56 37.16
N ARG A 8 15.38 68.40 35.96
CA ARG A 8 14.74 67.64 34.87
C ARG A 8 14.69 66.17 35.29
N ARG A 9 13.56 65.73 35.84
CA ARG A 9 13.28 64.33 36.13
C ARG A 9 13.30 63.54 34.81
N ARG A 10 14.23 62.60 34.66
CA ARG A 10 14.29 61.64 33.54
C ARG A 10 13.04 60.77 33.54
N GLN A 11 12.02 61.13 32.75
CA GLN A 11 10.80 60.33 32.57
C GLN A 11 10.96 59.14 31.60
N GLY A 12 12.15 58.95 30.99
CA GLY A 12 12.37 57.91 29.98
C GLY A 12 12.65 56.50 30.50
N GLY A 13 13.02 56.31 31.77
CA GLY A 13 13.43 54.99 32.28
C GLY A 13 12.27 54.00 32.44
N PHE A 14 11.12 54.49 32.92
CA PHE A 14 9.93 53.65 33.14
C PHE A 14 9.24 53.27 31.83
N THR A 15 9.11 54.21 30.89
CA THR A 15 8.54 53.94 29.56
C THR A 15 9.41 52.98 28.76
N LEU A 16 10.74 53.03 28.91
CA LEU A 16 11.65 52.10 28.24
C LEU A 16 11.59 50.69 28.83
N LEU A 17 11.40 50.56 30.15
CA LEU A 17 11.13 49.27 30.82
C LEU A 17 9.79 48.67 30.39
N VAL A 18 8.74 49.47 30.29
CA VAL A 18 7.43 49.02 29.80
C VAL A 18 7.53 48.58 28.34
N ALA A 19 8.21 49.36 27.48
CA ALA A 19 8.40 49.00 26.08
C ALA A 19 9.19 47.70 25.92
N MET A 20 10.28 47.50 26.68
CA MET A 20 11.00 46.21 26.67
C MET A 20 10.13 45.06 27.17
N GLY A 21 9.35 45.25 28.25
CA GLY A 21 8.43 44.24 28.75
C GLY A 21 7.42 43.80 27.69
N VAL A 22 6.79 44.75 27.00
CA VAL A 22 5.83 44.46 25.91
C VAL A 22 6.51 43.73 24.76
N VAL A 23 7.69 44.20 24.30
CA VAL A 23 8.41 43.54 23.19
C VAL A 23 8.79 42.11 23.55
N THR A 24 9.27 41.86 24.78
CA THR A 24 9.61 40.50 25.23
C THR A 24 8.39 39.59 25.32
N MET A 25 7.25 40.11 25.79
CA MET A 25 5.99 39.34 25.84
C MET A 25 5.50 38.98 24.43
N VAL A 26 5.56 39.93 23.48
CA VAL A 26 5.17 39.68 22.08
C VAL A 26 6.10 38.67 21.43
N THR A 27 7.41 38.78 21.62
CA THR A 27 8.36 37.80 21.07
C THR A 27 8.16 36.41 21.67
N LEU A 28 7.91 36.29 22.98
CA LEU A 28 7.58 35.02 23.61
C LEU A 28 6.30 34.42 23.03
N ALA A 29 5.25 35.24 22.88
CA ALA A 29 3.98 34.80 22.29
C ALA A 29 4.16 34.31 20.84
N VAL A 30 4.96 35.02 20.04
CA VAL A 30 5.27 34.64 18.65
C VAL A 30 6.05 33.32 18.59
N LEU A 31 7.05 33.13 19.47
CA LEU A 31 7.82 31.88 19.53
C LEU A 31 6.96 30.68 19.92
N LEU A 32 6.04 30.87 20.88
CA LEU A 32 5.08 29.84 21.28
C LEU A 32 4.12 29.49 20.13
N SER A 33 3.61 30.50 19.42
CA SER A 33 2.75 30.29 18.25
C SER A 33 3.46 29.54 17.12
N TYR A 34 4.73 29.86 16.83
CA TYR A 34 5.51 29.11 15.84
C TYR A 34 5.69 27.64 16.25
N GLY A 35 5.91 27.37 17.53
CA GLY A 35 6.02 26.00 18.04
C GLY A 35 4.75 25.18 17.84
N VAL A 36 3.57 25.77 18.07
CA VAL A 36 2.27 25.10 17.86
C VAL A 36 2.02 24.86 16.37
N VAL A 37 2.21 25.88 15.53
CA VAL A 37 2.01 25.76 14.07
C VAL A 37 2.96 24.72 13.46
N SER A 38 4.22 24.68 13.91
CA SER A 38 5.19 23.70 13.42
C SER A 38 4.77 22.27 13.77
N ARG A 39 4.27 22.03 14.98
CA ARG A 39 3.78 20.70 15.39
C ARG A 39 2.53 20.29 14.62
N GLU A 40 1.59 21.22 14.42
CA GLU A 40 0.37 20.97 13.66
C GLU A 40 0.69 20.66 12.18
N ALA A 41 1.62 21.42 11.58
CA ALA A 41 2.09 21.18 10.22
C ALA A 41 2.80 19.82 10.09
N GLU A 42 3.57 19.42 11.09
CA GLU A 42 4.22 18.10 11.13
C GLU A 42 3.20 16.96 11.19
N VAL A 43 2.18 17.07 12.06
CA VAL A 43 1.10 16.09 12.17
C VAL A 43 0.30 15.96 10.86
N GLN A 44 0.01 17.09 10.20
CA GLN A 44 -0.67 17.08 8.90
C GLN A 44 0.22 16.47 7.80
N GLY A 45 1.52 16.77 7.83
CA GLY A 45 2.51 16.20 6.93
C GLY A 45 2.65 14.69 7.09
N ASP A 46 2.62 14.18 8.33
CA ASP A 46 2.62 12.75 8.62
C ASP A 46 1.34 12.07 8.15
N GLY A 47 0.17 12.69 8.38
CA GLY A 47 -1.11 12.17 7.91
C GLY A 47 -1.16 12.06 6.38
N ARG A 48 -0.56 13.01 5.65
CA ARG A 48 -0.45 12.95 4.19
C ARG A 48 0.49 11.83 3.74
N ARG A 49 1.69 11.74 4.33
CA ARG A 49 2.67 10.69 4.01
C ARG A 49 2.13 9.29 4.29
N TYR A 50 1.35 9.13 5.37
CA TYR A 50 0.71 7.85 5.68
C TYR A 50 -0.33 7.47 4.62
N LYS A 51 -1.15 8.41 4.16
CA LYS A 51 -2.11 8.15 3.06
C LYS A 51 -1.40 7.77 1.77
N GLU A 52 -0.31 8.45 1.43
CA GLU A 52 0.51 8.13 0.26
C GLU A 52 1.13 6.73 0.38
N ALA A 53 1.67 6.36 1.56
CA ALA A 53 2.16 5.02 1.83
C ALA A 53 1.04 3.97 1.73
N TYR A 54 -0.16 4.29 2.22
CA TYR A 54 -1.32 3.40 2.18
C TYR A 54 -1.78 3.15 0.73
N PHE A 55 -1.88 4.20 -0.10
CA PHE A 55 -2.19 4.02 -1.53
C PHE A 55 -1.11 3.23 -2.28
N ALA A 56 0.16 3.40 -1.92
CA ALA A 56 1.24 2.60 -2.48
C ALA A 56 1.11 1.12 -2.10
N ALA A 57 0.74 0.82 -0.85
CA ALA A 57 0.44 -0.53 -0.41
C ALA A 57 -0.78 -1.10 -1.14
N GLU A 58 -1.85 -0.33 -1.36
CA GLU A 58 -3.03 -0.79 -2.11
C GLU A 58 -2.71 -1.10 -3.57
N ALA A 59 -1.93 -0.23 -4.22
CA ALA A 59 -1.47 -0.47 -5.59
C ALA A 59 -0.62 -1.74 -5.68
N GLY A 60 0.32 -1.92 -4.73
CA GLY A 60 1.10 -3.14 -4.63
C GLY A 60 0.24 -4.37 -4.36
N LEU A 61 -0.78 -4.27 -3.51
CA LEU A 61 -1.70 -5.37 -3.25
C LEU A 61 -2.46 -5.76 -4.53
N ALA A 62 -2.97 -4.78 -5.28
CA ALA A 62 -3.68 -5.03 -6.53
C ALA A 62 -2.79 -5.71 -7.58
N GLU A 63 -1.57 -5.21 -7.76
CA GLU A 63 -0.59 -5.82 -8.67
C GLU A 63 -0.17 -7.21 -8.20
N GLY A 64 0.06 -7.38 -6.90
CA GLY A 64 0.41 -8.65 -6.30
C GLY A 64 -0.66 -9.72 -6.47
N ARG A 65 -1.94 -9.34 -6.34
CA ARG A 65 -3.07 -10.25 -6.62
C ARG A 65 -3.03 -10.75 -8.06
N GLU A 66 -2.76 -9.86 -8.99
CA GLU A 66 -2.66 -10.21 -10.40
C GLU A 66 -1.43 -11.08 -10.69
N ALA A 67 -0.28 -10.75 -10.11
CA ALA A 67 0.92 -11.57 -10.23
C ALA A 67 0.72 -12.98 -9.67
N MET A 68 0.03 -13.12 -8.53
CA MET A 68 -0.35 -14.41 -7.96
C MET A 68 -1.31 -15.17 -8.87
N ARG A 69 -2.30 -14.50 -9.46
CA ARG A 69 -3.23 -15.10 -10.45
C ARG A 69 -2.48 -15.66 -11.65
N ILE A 70 -1.56 -14.88 -12.22
CA ILE A 70 -0.74 -15.30 -13.38
C ILE A 70 0.14 -16.49 -13.02
N ARG A 71 0.78 -16.48 -11.84
CA ARG A 71 1.66 -17.57 -11.39
C ARG A 71 0.91 -18.86 -11.09
N LEU A 72 -0.31 -18.75 -10.55
CA LEU A 72 -1.17 -19.89 -10.25
C LEU A 72 -1.65 -20.59 -11.53
N GLY A 73 -2.03 -19.82 -12.55
CA GLY A 73 -2.53 -20.36 -13.81
C GLY A 73 -3.76 -21.27 -13.58
N ASN A 74 -3.64 -22.54 -13.96
CA ASN A 74 -4.70 -23.54 -13.85
C ASN A 74 -4.59 -24.42 -12.59
N LEU A 75 -3.65 -24.14 -11.70
CA LEU A 75 -3.45 -24.93 -10.49
C LEU A 75 -4.54 -24.61 -9.46
N GLN A 76 -4.80 -25.57 -8.57
CA GLN A 76 -5.77 -25.42 -7.47
C GLN A 76 -5.12 -24.90 -6.19
N SER A 77 -3.85 -25.22 -5.95
CA SER A 77 -3.08 -24.71 -4.81
C SER A 77 -1.92 -23.80 -5.25
N TYR A 78 -1.49 -22.95 -4.34
CA TYR A 78 -0.36 -22.05 -4.48
C TYR A 78 0.99 -22.68 -4.15
N SER A 79 1.05 -23.93 -3.67
CA SER A 79 2.28 -24.56 -3.16
C SER A 79 3.46 -24.48 -4.14
N SER A 80 3.22 -24.75 -5.43
CA SER A 80 4.27 -24.63 -6.46
C SER A 80 4.66 -23.17 -6.75
N ALA A 81 3.73 -22.23 -6.64
CA ALA A 81 4.00 -20.81 -6.80
C ALA A 81 4.84 -20.28 -5.62
N LEU A 82 4.51 -20.69 -4.39
CA LEU A 82 5.25 -20.35 -3.17
C LEU A 82 6.68 -20.90 -3.24
N ALA A 83 6.86 -22.17 -3.61
CA ALA A 83 8.18 -22.81 -3.72
C ALA A 83 9.12 -22.13 -4.75
N ALA A 84 8.58 -21.42 -5.74
CA ALA A 84 9.35 -20.73 -6.77
C ALA A 84 9.75 -19.30 -6.38
N MET A 85 9.23 -18.76 -5.26
CA MET A 85 9.48 -17.37 -4.86
C MET A 85 10.66 -17.23 -3.91
N PRO A 86 11.43 -16.14 -4.01
CA PRO A 86 12.54 -15.89 -3.10
C PRO A 86 12.04 -15.46 -1.73
N GLN A 87 12.58 -16.09 -0.69
CA GLN A 87 12.38 -15.64 0.69
C GLN A 87 13.14 -14.35 0.95
N VAL A 88 12.48 -13.36 1.54
CA VAL A 88 13.11 -12.10 1.94
C VAL A 88 12.69 -11.70 3.34
N ASN A 89 13.64 -11.18 4.12
CA ASN A 89 13.37 -10.57 5.41
C ASN A 89 13.08 -9.08 5.20
N GLU A 90 11.85 -8.65 5.46
CA GLU A 90 11.45 -7.23 5.40
C GLU A 90 11.44 -6.61 6.80
N PRO A 91 12.11 -5.47 7.00
CA PRO A 91 12.00 -4.72 8.25
C PRO A 91 10.55 -4.38 8.61
N GLY A 92 10.14 -4.66 9.85
CA GLY A 92 8.79 -4.39 10.33
C GLY A 92 7.78 -5.53 10.05
N LEU A 93 8.19 -6.58 9.35
CA LEU A 93 7.52 -7.88 9.41
C LEU A 93 8.25 -8.79 10.41
N PRO A 94 7.53 -9.70 11.10
CA PRO A 94 8.15 -10.73 11.93
C PRO A 94 9.22 -11.51 11.15
N ALA A 95 10.31 -11.90 11.81
CA ALA A 95 11.28 -12.80 11.19
C ALA A 95 10.57 -14.11 10.82
N GLY A 96 10.59 -14.45 9.52
CA GLY A 96 9.79 -15.55 8.99
C GLY A 96 10.18 -16.92 9.58
N GLY A 97 11.48 -17.19 9.78
CA GLY A 97 11.91 -18.52 10.23
C GLY A 97 11.38 -19.62 9.31
N ASP A 98 10.73 -20.63 9.88
CA ASP A 98 10.02 -21.70 9.16
C ASP A 98 8.75 -21.21 8.43
N ARG A 99 8.40 -19.93 8.57
CA ARG A 99 7.23 -19.27 7.99
C ARG A 99 7.67 -18.08 7.12
N PRO A 100 8.28 -18.35 5.95
CA PRO A 100 8.95 -17.33 5.17
C PRO A 100 7.96 -16.30 4.60
N TYR A 101 8.37 -15.03 4.57
CA TYR A 101 7.78 -14.04 3.67
C TYR A 101 8.46 -14.17 2.31
N LEU A 102 7.67 -14.43 1.29
CA LEU A 102 8.14 -14.66 -0.07
C LEU A 102 7.86 -13.43 -0.92
N GLU A 103 8.84 -12.93 -1.66
CA GLU A 103 8.65 -11.73 -2.47
C GLU A 103 7.93 -12.05 -3.79
N VAL A 104 6.75 -11.44 -3.97
CA VAL A 104 5.88 -11.66 -5.13
C VAL A 104 6.34 -10.82 -6.33
N LEU A 105 6.68 -9.57 -6.06
CA LEU A 105 7.09 -8.56 -7.04
C LEU A 105 8.48 -8.06 -6.72
N GLN A 106 9.45 -8.39 -7.57
CA GLN A 106 10.82 -7.92 -7.43
C GLN A 106 10.96 -6.53 -8.05
N GLY A 107 11.64 -5.63 -7.34
CA GLY A 107 11.95 -4.31 -7.88
C GLY A 107 12.94 -4.36 -9.05
N PRO A 108 13.19 -3.22 -9.73
CA PRO A 108 14.13 -3.13 -10.86
C PRO A 108 15.57 -3.58 -10.54
N GLY A 109 15.95 -3.56 -9.26
CA GLY A 109 17.25 -4.06 -8.76
C GLY A 109 17.28 -5.54 -8.41
N GLY A 110 16.19 -6.28 -8.65
CA GLY A 110 16.03 -7.70 -8.29
C GLY A 110 15.44 -7.91 -6.89
N VAL A 111 15.70 -9.10 -6.34
CA VAL A 111 15.21 -9.55 -5.02
C VAL A 111 15.60 -8.56 -3.93
N GLY A 112 14.65 -8.19 -3.06
CA GLY A 112 14.86 -7.18 -2.03
C GLY A 112 14.69 -5.73 -2.52
N GLY A 113 14.47 -5.54 -3.81
CA GLY A 113 14.26 -4.24 -4.43
C GLY A 113 12.88 -3.65 -4.12
N TRP A 114 12.80 -2.33 -4.11
CA TRP A 114 11.54 -1.60 -4.00
C TRP A 114 10.96 -1.34 -5.38
N ASN A 115 9.65 -1.52 -5.52
CA ASN A 115 8.89 -1.02 -6.67
C ASN A 115 8.47 0.43 -6.41
N SER A 116 8.27 1.20 -7.47
CA SER A 116 7.84 2.60 -7.39
C SER A 116 6.65 2.84 -8.29
N LEU A 117 5.74 3.71 -7.86
CA LEU A 117 4.64 4.22 -8.69
C LEU A 117 5.06 5.41 -9.56
N ALA A 118 6.36 5.69 -9.65
CA ALA A 118 6.87 6.73 -10.53
C ALA A 118 6.63 6.29 -11.97
N ILE A 119 5.89 7.12 -12.70
CA ILE A 119 5.71 6.96 -14.14
C ILE A 119 6.96 7.53 -14.80
N ASP A 120 7.73 6.68 -15.48
CA ASP A 120 8.79 7.18 -16.35
C ASP A 120 8.15 7.84 -17.58
N GLU A 121 8.68 8.99 -17.97
CA GLU A 121 8.23 9.67 -19.18
C GLU A 121 8.44 8.78 -20.40
N SER A 122 9.48 7.93 -20.40
CA SER A 122 9.73 6.98 -21.49
C SER A 122 8.56 6.04 -21.76
N ASP A 123 7.79 5.71 -20.73
CA ASP A 123 6.77 4.66 -20.77
C ASP A 123 5.39 5.18 -21.22
N LEU A 124 5.21 6.51 -21.25
CA LEU A 124 3.96 7.15 -21.66
C LEU A 124 3.84 7.24 -23.18
N ALA A 125 2.66 7.04 -23.73
CA ALA A 125 2.42 7.32 -25.15
C ALA A 125 2.52 8.83 -25.44
N PRO A 126 2.93 9.27 -26.65
CA PRO A 126 3.05 10.71 -26.97
C PRO A 126 1.78 11.53 -26.70
N THR A 127 0.60 10.92 -26.84
CA THR A 127 -0.71 11.53 -26.55
C THR A 127 -0.99 11.72 -25.06
N GLU A 128 -0.43 10.87 -24.20
CA GLU A 128 -0.54 10.98 -22.74
C GLU A 128 0.43 12.03 -22.20
N ARG A 129 1.45 12.39 -22.99
CA ARG A 129 2.42 13.43 -22.67
C ARG A 129 1.96 14.84 -23.01
N GLN A 130 0.79 14.97 -23.60
CA GLN A 130 0.25 16.24 -24.09
C GLN A 130 -1.04 16.62 -23.37
N SER A 131 -1.25 17.91 -23.20
CA SER A 131 -2.53 18.46 -22.77
C SER A 131 -3.62 18.16 -23.79
N PRO A 132 -4.91 18.31 -23.43
CA PRO A 132 -6.00 18.25 -24.42
C PRO A 132 -5.85 19.28 -25.57
N SER A 133 -5.02 20.31 -25.40
CA SER A 133 -4.69 21.31 -26.43
C SER A 133 -3.45 20.95 -27.27
N GLY A 134 -2.77 19.83 -26.98
CA GLY A 134 -1.60 19.34 -27.72
C GLY A 134 -0.24 19.85 -27.20
N ASP A 135 -0.23 20.61 -26.11
CA ASP A 135 0.99 21.14 -25.50
C ASP A 135 1.65 20.06 -24.64
N ALA A 136 2.96 19.87 -24.78
CA ALA A 136 3.69 18.92 -23.92
C ALA A 136 3.61 19.37 -22.45
N TYR A 137 3.34 18.43 -21.53
CA TYR A 137 3.43 18.73 -20.11
C TYR A 137 4.88 19.08 -19.74
N ALA A 138 5.08 20.16 -18.98
CA ALA A 138 6.42 20.62 -18.61
C ALA A 138 7.15 19.65 -17.66
N ALA A 139 6.40 18.86 -16.90
CA ALA A 139 6.91 17.78 -16.06
C ALA A 139 5.75 16.84 -15.66
N PHE A 140 6.04 15.55 -15.57
CA PHE A 140 5.13 14.58 -14.94
C PHE A 140 5.35 14.56 -13.43
N PRO A 141 4.32 14.30 -12.62
CA PRO A 141 4.48 14.15 -11.18
C PRO A 141 5.37 12.91 -10.89
N LEU A 142 6.62 13.17 -10.51
CA LEU A 142 7.57 12.13 -10.11
C LEU A 142 7.29 11.71 -8.67
N GLN A 143 6.72 10.51 -8.48
CA GLN A 143 6.49 9.90 -7.17
C GLN A 143 7.74 9.15 -6.65
N THR A 144 8.93 9.73 -6.77
CA THR A 144 10.21 9.06 -6.45
C THR A 144 10.36 8.69 -4.97
N ASN A 145 9.62 9.36 -4.09
CA ASN A 145 9.66 9.10 -2.65
C ASN A 145 8.68 8.00 -2.22
N VAL A 146 7.78 7.56 -3.10
CA VAL A 146 6.74 6.57 -2.79
C VAL A 146 7.13 5.24 -3.40
N ARG A 147 7.23 4.21 -2.56
CA ARG A 147 7.69 2.89 -2.96
C ARG A 147 6.90 1.80 -2.27
N TYR A 148 6.83 0.62 -2.88
CA TYR A 148 6.11 -0.52 -2.33
C TYR A 148 6.85 -1.84 -2.56
N ARG A 149 6.54 -2.82 -1.71
CA ARG A 149 6.96 -4.21 -1.84
C ARG A 149 5.78 -5.12 -1.52
N VAL A 150 5.77 -6.30 -2.11
CA VAL A 150 4.67 -7.25 -1.95
C VAL A 150 5.22 -8.61 -1.62
N PHE A 151 4.65 -9.19 -0.58
CA PHE A 151 5.01 -10.46 -0.02
C PHE A 151 3.80 -11.38 -0.01
N VAL A 152 4.06 -12.68 -0.09
CA VAL A 152 3.07 -13.72 0.13
C VAL A 152 3.56 -14.65 1.22
N ARG A 153 2.59 -15.24 1.92
CA ARG A 153 2.80 -16.29 2.89
C ARG A 153 1.58 -17.21 2.89
N ASP A 154 1.81 -18.49 3.07
CA ASP A 154 0.76 -19.48 3.31
C ASP A 154 -0.11 -19.15 4.55
N ASP A 155 -1.35 -19.60 4.58
CA ASP A 155 -2.28 -19.37 5.69
C ASP A 155 -2.13 -20.36 6.86
N GLU A 156 -1.16 -21.28 6.76
CA GLU A 156 -0.77 -22.28 7.77
C GLU A 156 -1.81 -23.39 7.99
N ASP A 157 -2.53 -23.77 6.95
CA ASP A 157 -3.57 -24.79 7.05
C ASP A 157 -3.02 -26.23 7.06
N ALA A 158 -1.95 -26.50 6.32
CA ALA A 158 -1.44 -27.85 6.06
C ALA A 158 -0.25 -28.23 6.95
N THR A 159 0.81 -27.42 6.91
CA THR A 159 2.08 -27.71 7.60
C THR A 159 2.73 -26.45 8.17
N ALA A 160 3.64 -26.63 9.12
CA ALA A 160 4.39 -25.51 9.71
C ALA A 160 5.45 -24.91 8.76
N SER A 161 5.66 -25.48 7.56
CA SER A 161 6.68 -25.07 6.59
C SER A 161 6.36 -23.74 5.87
N GLY A 162 5.08 -23.34 5.87
CA GLY A 162 4.59 -22.12 5.23
C GLY A 162 4.78 -22.09 3.70
N LEU A 163 5.01 -23.25 3.08
CA LEU A 163 5.16 -23.42 1.62
C LEU A 163 4.15 -24.40 1.02
N ASP A 164 3.49 -25.18 1.85
CA ASP A 164 2.48 -26.16 1.45
C ASP A 164 1.10 -25.55 1.69
N ASP A 165 0.40 -25.22 0.60
CA ASP A 165 -1.00 -24.76 0.61
C ASP A 165 -1.93 -25.92 0.22
N ASP A 166 -2.85 -26.30 1.11
CA ASP A 166 -3.84 -27.38 0.86
C ASP A 166 -5.25 -26.84 0.53
N ASN A 167 -5.60 -25.63 0.98
CA ASN A 167 -6.93 -25.05 0.83
C ASN A 167 -7.06 -23.99 -0.28
N GLY A 168 -5.96 -23.66 -0.96
CA GLY A 168 -5.93 -22.66 -2.03
C GLY A 168 -5.99 -21.23 -1.52
N GLN A 169 -5.56 -20.96 -0.28
CA GLN A 169 -5.63 -19.65 0.36
C GLN A 169 -4.26 -19.20 0.85
N VAL A 170 -3.91 -17.95 0.54
CA VAL A 170 -2.63 -17.38 0.97
C VAL A 170 -2.81 -15.94 1.42
N TRP A 171 -1.98 -15.49 2.36
CA TRP A 171 -1.88 -14.10 2.76
C TRP A 171 -1.01 -13.33 1.78
N LEU A 172 -1.59 -12.32 1.15
CA LEU A 172 -0.85 -11.31 0.41
C LEU A 172 -0.64 -10.08 1.29
N ILE A 173 0.60 -9.66 1.45
CA ILE A 173 1.02 -8.55 2.29
C ILE A 173 1.72 -7.50 1.43
N ALA A 174 1.15 -6.31 1.34
CA ALA A 174 1.78 -5.18 0.67
C ALA A 174 2.30 -4.16 1.69
N VAL A 175 3.54 -3.72 1.51
CA VAL A 175 4.20 -2.71 2.32
C VAL A 175 4.44 -1.50 1.44
N GLY A 176 3.76 -0.40 1.73
CA GLY A 176 4.00 0.90 1.11
C GLY A 176 4.84 1.78 2.02
N GLU A 177 5.75 2.54 1.43
CA GLU A 177 6.67 3.41 2.15
C GLU A 177 6.83 4.76 1.44
N VAL A 178 6.77 5.82 2.24
CA VAL A 178 7.17 7.16 1.82
C VAL A 178 8.49 7.54 2.49
N VAL A 179 9.52 7.73 1.67
CA VAL A 179 10.84 8.18 2.08
C VAL A 179 10.76 9.67 2.38
N GLY A 180 11.05 10.02 3.64
CA GLY A 180 11.15 11.42 4.05
C GLY A 180 12.50 12.03 3.67
N ARG A 181 12.82 13.21 4.23
CA ARG A 181 14.13 13.83 4.08
C ARG A 181 15.25 12.90 4.56
N ASP A 182 16.46 13.04 4.02
CA ASP A 182 17.64 12.30 4.47
C ASP A 182 17.79 12.29 5.99
N GLY A 183 17.97 11.10 6.57
CA GLY A 183 18.06 10.88 8.01
C GLY A 183 16.72 10.83 8.76
N SER A 184 15.59 11.07 8.10
CA SER A 184 14.26 10.86 8.70
C SER A 184 13.82 9.40 8.63
N ARG A 185 13.00 8.97 9.60
CA ARG A 185 12.37 7.65 9.55
C ARG A 185 11.32 7.64 8.44
N PRO A 186 11.32 6.63 7.56
CA PRO A 186 10.29 6.53 6.53
C PRO A 186 8.92 6.27 7.16
N THR A 187 7.88 6.79 6.52
CA THR A 187 6.50 6.50 6.89
C THR A 187 6.04 5.25 6.16
N ARG A 188 5.51 4.26 6.89
CA ARG A 188 5.13 2.96 6.34
C ARG A 188 3.67 2.65 6.59
N ALA A 189 3.05 1.98 5.62
CA ALA A 189 1.73 1.37 5.74
C ALA A 189 1.82 -0.09 5.28
N VAL A 190 1.14 -0.98 5.99
CA VAL A 190 1.09 -2.41 5.68
C VAL A 190 -0.37 -2.79 5.50
N ILE A 191 -0.68 -3.42 4.37
CA ILE A 191 -2.00 -3.95 4.06
C ILE A 191 -1.86 -5.45 3.86
N GLN A 192 -2.80 -6.21 4.42
CA GLN A 192 -2.84 -7.66 4.30
C GLN A 192 -4.22 -8.07 3.79
N ALA A 193 -4.25 -9.01 2.87
CA ALA A 193 -5.48 -9.62 2.38
C ALA A 193 -5.29 -11.13 2.24
N LEU A 194 -6.27 -11.89 2.70
CA LEU A 194 -6.37 -13.31 2.38
C LEU A 194 -6.92 -13.41 0.96
N ILE A 195 -6.18 -14.09 0.09
CA ILE A 195 -6.62 -14.36 -1.28
C ILE A 195 -6.88 -15.84 -1.40
N SER A 196 -7.97 -16.19 -2.08
CA SER A 196 -8.36 -17.56 -2.36
C SER A 196 -8.36 -17.82 -3.86
N ASN A 197 -8.00 -19.04 -4.23
CA ASN A 197 -8.13 -19.52 -5.59
C ASN A 197 -9.59 -19.89 -5.89
N GLU A 198 -10.30 -19.02 -6.59
CA GLU A 198 -11.65 -19.29 -7.08
C GLU A 198 -11.67 -19.92 -8.48
N ASN A 199 -10.64 -20.71 -8.86
CA ASN A 199 -10.65 -21.54 -10.09
C ASN A 199 -11.75 -22.62 -10.11
N ALA A 200 -12.81 -22.49 -9.30
CA ALA A 200 -14.07 -23.15 -9.57
C ALA A 200 -14.49 -22.78 -11.01
N PRO A 201 -14.83 -23.76 -11.88
CA PRO A 201 -15.29 -23.44 -13.22
C PRO A 201 -16.44 -22.43 -13.09
N ALA A 202 -16.31 -21.28 -13.75
CA ALA A 202 -17.42 -20.35 -13.88
C ALA A 202 -18.55 -21.14 -14.55
N VAL A 203 -19.53 -21.57 -13.77
CA VAL A 203 -20.73 -22.21 -14.29
C VAL A 203 -21.52 -21.10 -14.97
N THR A 204 -21.11 -20.72 -16.19
CA THR A 204 -21.94 -19.93 -17.09
C THR A 204 -22.91 -20.89 -17.78
N SER A 205 -23.78 -21.52 -17.00
CA SER A 205 -24.96 -22.17 -17.57
C SER A 205 -26.05 -21.10 -17.70
N PRO A 206 -26.71 -20.98 -18.87
CA PRO A 206 -27.79 -20.01 -19.06
C PRO A 206 -29.01 -20.41 -18.23
N GLY A 207 -29.02 -20.05 -16.95
CA GLY A 207 -30.13 -20.26 -16.03
C GLY A 207 -30.46 -21.73 -15.74
N PRO A 208 -31.21 -22.00 -14.66
CA PRO A 208 -31.69 -23.34 -14.37
C PRO A 208 -32.77 -23.72 -15.39
N THR A 209 -32.60 -24.85 -16.10
CA THR A 209 -33.65 -25.43 -16.96
C THR A 209 -34.67 -26.26 -16.16
N GLN A 210 -34.60 -26.26 -14.84
CA GLN A 210 -35.51 -27.01 -13.97
C GLN A 210 -36.21 -26.07 -12.99
N GLU A 211 -37.54 -26.16 -12.94
CA GLU A 211 -38.41 -25.49 -11.99
C GLU A 211 -37.92 -25.74 -10.56
N GLY A 212 -37.40 -24.70 -9.89
CA GLY A 212 -36.92 -24.82 -8.51
C GLY A 212 -35.71 -23.98 -8.14
N GLY A 213 -35.44 -22.86 -8.84
CA GLY A 213 -34.34 -21.96 -8.50
C GLY A 213 -34.55 -21.26 -7.16
N GLY A 214 -33.92 -21.78 -6.10
CA GLY A 214 -33.78 -21.08 -4.83
C GLY A 214 -32.75 -19.93 -4.90
N PRO A 215 -32.72 -18.99 -3.94
CA PRO A 215 -32.00 -17.70 -4.06
C PRO A 215 -30.47 -17.77 -3.98
N ALA A 216 -29.84 -18.93 -4.17
CA ALA A 216 -28.39 -19.09 -4.06
C ALA A 216 -27.78 -20.15 -4.99
N GLY A 217 -28.52 -20.64 -6.01
CA GLY A 217 -27.95 -21.57 -7.00
C GLY A 217 -27.42 -22.90 -6.44
N THR A 218 -27.73 -23.25 -5.19
CA THR A 218 -27.29 -24.49 -4.55
C THR A 218 -28.36 -25.56 -4.72
N PHE A 219 -28.03 -26.65 -5.41
CA PHE A 219 -28.89 -27.82 -5.51
C PHE A 219 -28.87 -28.54 -4.17
N ASP A 220 -29.92 -28.38 -3.36
CA ASP A 220 -30.12 -29.17 -2.15
C ASP A 220 -30.80 -30.48 -2.53
N GLY A 221 -29.99 -31.40 -3.06
CA GLY A 221 -30.44 -32.73 -3.48
C GLY A 221 -29.62 -33.80 -2.78
N SER A 222 -30.21 -34.43 -1.78
CA SER A 222 -29.71 -35.59 -1.03
C SER A 222 -29.65 -36.88 -1.88
N GLY A 223 -29.14 -36.80 -3.11
CA GLY A 223 -29.00 -37.91 -4.04
C GLY A 223 -27.53 -38.27 -4.26
N THR A 224 -27.16 -39.52 -3.96
CA THR A 224 -25.87 -40.12 -4.32
C THR A 224 -25.54 -39.86 -5.79
N VAL A 225 -24.41 -39.18 -6.03
CA VAL A 225 -23.83 -39.03 -7.38
C VAL A 225 -23.23 -40.38 -7.79
N THR A 226 -23.95 -41.15 -8.60
CA THR A 226 -23.36 -42.25 -9.37
C THR A 226 -22.61 -41.67 -10.56
N ASP A 227 -21.29 -41.90 -10.57
CA ASP A 227 -20.32 -41.81 -11.67
C ASP A 227 -20.68 -40.92 -12.87
N VAL A 228 -19.95 -39.82 -13.02
CA VAL A 228 -19.78 -39.17 -14.34
C VAL A 228 -18.39 -39.53 -14.86
N GLY A 229 -18.32 -40.69 -15.53
CA GLY A 229 -17.18 -41.04 -16.37
C GLY A 229 -17.21 -40.21 -17.65
N ASN A 230 -16.12 -39.50 -17.95
CA ASN A 230 -15.91 -38.94 -19.29
C ASN A 230 -15.52 -40.08 -20.24
N GLU A 231 -16.52 -40.74 -20.84
CA GLU A 231 -16.30 -41.63 -21.98
C GLU A 231 -16.55 -40.85 -23.28
N VAL A 232 -15.50 -40.72 -24.10
CA VAL A 232 -15.57 -40.14 -25.44
C VAL A 232 -15.87 -41.28 -26.42
N ASP A 233 -17.12 -41.37 -26.87
CA ASP A 233 -17.52 -42.29 -27.93
C ASP A 233 -16.96 -41.81 -29.28
N ILE A 234 -16.08 -42.61 -29.89
CA ILE A 234 -15.43 -42.36 -31.18
C ILE A 234 -15.95 -43.27 -32.29
N THR A 235 -17.16 -43.81 -32.16
CA THR A 235 -17.74 -44.68 -33.19
C THR A 235 -18.27 -43.85 -34.38
N PRO A 236 -17.76 -44.02 -35.61
CA PRO A 236 -18.29 -43.32 -36.77
C PRO A 236 -19.59 -44.00 -37.24
N ALA A 237 -20.61 -43.18 -37.51
CA ALA A 237 -21.95 -43.64 -37.92
C ALA A 237 -21.94 -44.37 -39.28
N PRO A 238 -22.80 -45.39 -39.47
CA PRO A 238 -22.98 -46.09 -40.74
C PRO A 238 -23.70 -45.26 -41.81
#